data_AF-A0A7W7SU07-F1
#
_entry.id   AF-A0A7W7SU07-F1
#
_cell.length_a   1.000
_cell.length_b   1.000
_cell.length_c   1.000
_cell.angle_alpha   90.00
_cell.angle_beta   90.00
_cell.angle_gamma   90.00
#
_symmetry.space_group_name_H-M   'P 1'
#
loop_
_entity.id
_entity.type
_entity.pdbx_description
1 polymer ?
#
loop_
_entity_poly.entity_id
_entity_poly.type
_entity_poly.pdbx_seq_one_letter_code
_entity_poly.pdbx_strand_id
1 'polypeptide(L)'
;MGWALAELDEDDFAGFTRRYDAELSFELGVSLPPQDRGLSLNPTVGVKHAEVARLSAQFLEVSTGACMVGTTIDTLMRKAEPPADSNGRWTVRHAGDALEEAVAAERVVEDLFTYGEPFLAARSSLGDLIAEVTAGPRNQMDEANLAIAHALRSDMAEAERALAAVERPATPLLAGGVAERFVEAFRRHFHLT
;
A
#
# COMPACT_ATOMS: atom_id res chain seq x y z
N MET A 1 13.02 -7.38 -16.24
CA MET A 1 12.39 -6.36 -15.40
C MET A 1 10.94 -6.22 -15.84
N GLY A 2 9.98 -6.32 -14.91
CA GLY A 2 8.54 -6.39 -15.19
C GLY A 2 7.70 -5.27 -14.57
N TRP A 3 8.36 -4.23 -14.06
CA TRP A 3 7.70 -3.02 -13.55
C TRP A 3 7.25 -2.14 -14.72
N ALA A 4 6.00 -1.69 -14.69
CA ALA A 4 5.41 -0.80 -15.70
C ALA A 4 4.88 0.46 -15.02
N LEU A 5 5.04 1.61 -15.67
CA LEU A 5 4.43 2.86 -15.22
C LEU A 5 2.91 2.69 -15.24
N ALA A 6 2.27 2.92 -14.10
CA ALA A 6 0.83 2.80 -13.93
C ALA A 6 0.17 4.16 -13.77
N GLU A 7 0.83 5.08 -13.07
CA GLU A 7 0.31 6.39 -12.74
C GLU A 7 1.44 7.41 -12.70
N LEU A 8 1.17 8.59 -13.23
CA LEU A 8 1.96 9.79 -13.02
C LEU A 8 0.96 10.90 -12.72
N ASP A 9 0.89 11.31 -11.47
CA ASP A 9 -0.03 12.34 -11.02
C ASP A 9 0.62 13.73 -11.13
N GLU A 10 -0.21 14.77 -11.29
CA GLU A 10 0.19 16.18 -11.20
C GLU A 10 0.66 16.54 -9.78
N ASP A 11 0.29 15.75 -8.77
CA ASP A 11 0.67 15.88 -7.36
C ASP A 11 2.04 15.25 -7.03
N ASP A 12 2.99 15.27 -7.97
CA ASP A 12 4.38 14.84 -7.75
C ASP A 12 4.49 13.36 -7.29
N PHE A 13 3.67 12.47 -7.85
CA PHE A 13 3.70 11.04 -7.55
C PHE A 13 3.89 10.18 -8.81
N ALA A 14 4.84 9.26 -8.75
CA ALA A 14 5.03 8.25 -9.78
C ALA A 14 4.71 6.85 -9.22
N GLY A 15 3.71 6.20 -9.81
CA GLY A 15 3.28 4.86 -9.47
C GLY A 15 3.69 3.84 -10.52
N PHE A 16 4.35 2.76 -10.09
CA PHE A 16 4.71 1.62 -10.92
C PHE A 16 4.04 0.36 -10.39
N THR A 17 3.63 -0.52 -11.30
CA THR A 17 3.03 -1.80 -10.94
C THR A 17 3.79 -2.95 -11.58
N ARG A 18 3.81 -4.09 -10.90
CA ARG A 18 4.30 -5.36 -11.45
C ARG A 18 3.34 -6.46 -11.05
N ARG A 19 2.77 -7.14 -12.04
CA ARG A 19 1.97 -8.34 -11.80
C ARG A 19 2.87 -9.47 -11.27
N TYR A 20 2.51 -10.05 -10.12
CA TYR A 20 3.19 -11.24 -9.59
C TYR A 20 2.54 -12.50 -10.17
N ASP A 21 1.23 -12.63 -10.02
CA ASP A 21 0.44 -13.74 -10.58
C ASP A 21 -0.99 -13.27 -10.94
N ALA A 22 -1.98 -14.17 -10.92
CA ALA A 22 -3.37 -13.82 -11.21
C ALA A 22 -4.08 -13.05 -10.08
N GLU A 23 -3.63 -13.23 -8.85
CA GLU A 23 -4.27 -12.72 -7.65
C GLU A 23 -3.49 -11.55 -7.05
N LEU A 24 -2.17 -11.49 -7.24
CA LEU A 24 -1.29 -10.51 -6.62
C LEU A 24 -0.60 -9.60 -7.63
N SER A 25 -0.51 -8.34 -7.25
CA SER A 25 0.31 -7.33 -7.90
C SER A 25 1.12 -6.57 -6.86
N PHE A 26 2.30 -6.14 -7.26
CA PHE A 26 3.17 -5.28 -6.46
C PHE A 26 3.12 -3.87 -6.99
N GLU A 27 3.22 -2.92 -6.08
CA GLU A 27 3.23 -1.49 -6.37
C GLU A 27 4.52 -0.88 -5.82
N LEU A 28 5.08 0.06 -6.58
CA LEU A 28 6.15 0.95 -6.17
C LEU A 28 5.61 2.36 -6.37
N GLY A 29 5.43 3.09 -5.28
CA GLY A 29 5.12 4.51 -5.32
C GLY A 29 6.38 5.32 -5.05
N VAL A 30 6.55 6.43 -5.74
CA VAL A 30 7.60 7.40 -5.43
C VAL A 30 6.94 8.76 -5.32
N SER A 31 6.78 9.24 -4.10
CA SER A 31 6.41 10.65 -3.86
C SER A 31 7.64 11.52 -4.11
N LEU A 32 7.45 12.65 -4.78
CA LEU A 32 8.46 13.61 -5.18
C LEU A 32 8.20 15.00 -4.56
N PRO A 33 7.92 15.11 -3.23
CA PRO A 33 7.60 16.40 -2.63
C PRO A 33 8.71 17.44 -2.90
N PRO A 34 8.33 18.64 -3.34
CA PRO A 34 9.29 19.72 -3.56
C PRO A 34 9.93 20.13 -2.23
N GLN A 35 11.21 20.44 -2.29
CA GLN A 35 11.97 21.11 -1.23
C GLN A 35 12.39 22.50 -1.71
N ASP A 36 12.76 23.38 -0.77
CA ASP A 36 13.17 24.78 -1.03
C ASP A 36 14.12 24.97 -2.23
N ARG A 37 14.92 23.94 -2.59
CA ARG A 37 15.81 23.96 -3.76
C ARG A 37 15.83 22.67 -4.60
N GLY A 38 15.04 21.66 -4.27
CA GLY A 38 15.23 20.31 -4.82
C GLY A 38 14.05 19.38 -4.61
N LEU A 39 14.30 18.07 -4.58
CA LEU A 39 13.30 17.01 -4.45
C LEU A 39 13.74 16.00 -3.39
N SER A 40 12.80 15.42 -2.67
CA SER A 40 13.07 14.29 -1.78
C SER A 40 12.21 13.11 -2.16
N LEU A 41 12.79 12.10 -2.78
CA LEU A 41 12.08 10.91 -3.17
C LEU A 41 11.76 10.10 -1.90
N ASN A 42 10.51 9.71 -1.75
CA ASN A 42 10.07 8.79 -0.69
C ASN A 42 9.49 7.53 -1.34
N PRO A 43 10.35 6.53 -1.65
CA PRO A 43 9.89 5.32 -2.30
C PRO A 43 9.16 4.41 -1.31
N THR A 44 8.00 3.92 -1.74
CA THR A 44 7.12 3.03 -1.01
C THR A 44 6.83 1.79 -1.85
N VAL A 45 6.73 0.64 -1.20
CA VAL A 45 6.36 -0.62 -1.85
C VAL A 45 5.11 -1.18 -1.22
N GLY A 46 4.25 -1.78 -2.03
CA GLY A 46 2.98 -2.34 -1.58
C GLY A 46 2.61 -3.63 -2.30
N VAL A 47 1.77 -4.43 -1.64
CA VAL A 47 1.18 -5.65 -2.20
C VAL A 47 -0.33 -5.50 -2.24
N LYS A 48 -0.89 -5.75 -3.42
CA LYS A 48 -2.31 -5.67 -3.72
C LYS A 48 -2.84 -7.04 -4.12
N HIS A 49 -3.85 -7.53 -3.41
CA HIS A 49 -4.66 -8.67 -3.83
C HIS A 49 -5.80 -8.18 -4.72
N ALA A 50 -5.87 -8.65 -5.96
CA ALA A 50 -6.73 -8.16 -7.02
C ALA A 50 -8.20 -8.12 -6.60
N GLU A 51 -8.71 -9.22 -6.04
CA GLU A 51 -10.13 -9.29 -5.66
C GLU A 51 -10.43 -8.48 -4.39
N VAL A 52 -9.49 -8.38 -3.45
CA VAL A 52 -9.69 -7.55 -2.25
C VAL A 52 -9.73 -6.10 -2.67
N ALA A 53 -8.79 -5.65 -3.50
CA ALA A 53 -8.76 -4.29 -4.01
C ALA A 53 -9.98 -3.96 -4.86
N ARG A 54 -10.44 -4.89 -5.71
CA ARG A 54 -11.65 -4.72 -6.52
C ARG A 54 -12.89 -4.51 -5.64
N LEU A 55 -13.07 -5.35 -4.63
CA LEU A 55 -14.21 -5.25 -3.70
C LEU A 55 -14.08 -4.01 -2.80
N SER A 56 -12.88 -3.69 -2.33
CA SER A 56 -12.61 -2.49 -1.54
C SER A 56 -12.97 -1.22 -2.33
N ALA A 57 -12.52 -1.12 -3.60
CA ALA A 57 -12.89 -0.03 -4.50
C ALA A 57 -14.40 0.06 -4.70
N GLN A 58 -15.05 -1.09 -4.92
CA GLN A 58 -16.49 -1.17 -5.11
C GLN A 58 -17.28 -0.74 -3.87
N PHE A 59 -16.88 -1.17 -2.68
CA PHE A 59 -17.60 -0.91 -1.43
C PHE A 59 -17.35 0.49 -0.88
N LEU A 60 -16.17 1.06 -1.16
CA LEU A 60 -15.78 2.41 -0.74
C LEU A 60 -16.07 3.47 -1.81
N GLU A 61 -16.51 3.06 -3.00
CA GLU A 61 -16.82 3.93 -4.14
C GLU A 61 -15.60 4.77 -4.60
N VAL A 62 -14.41 4.17 -4.57
CA VAL A 62 -13.16 4.80 -5.04
C VAL A 62 -12.72 4.21 -6.38
N SER A 63 -11.96 4.99 -7.15
CA SER A 63 -11.50 4.61 -8.50
C SER A 63 -10.56 3.40 -8.50
N THR A 64 -9.72 3.29 -7.48
CA THR A 64 -8.74 2.21 -7.33
C THR A 64 -8.75 1.67 -5.90
N GLY A 65 -8.65 0.35 -5.77
CA GLY A 65 -8.50 -0.28 -4.46
C GLY A 65 -7.10 -0.04 -3.92
N ALA A 66 -6.95 0.06 -2.60
CA ALA A 66 -5.66 0.23 -1.96
C ALA A 66 -4.82 -1.07 -1.97
N CYS A 67 -3.50 -0.93 -1.82
CA CYS A 67 -2.66 -2.03 -1.36
C CYS A 67 -3.14 -2.50 0.02
N MET A 68 -3.11 -3.81 0.27
CA MET A 68 -3.42 -4.35 1.60
C MET A 68 -2.26 -4.17 2.57
N VAL A 69 -1.04 -4.27 2.04
CA VAL A 69 0.19 -4.15 2.81
C VAL A 69 1.07 -3.16 2.08
N GLY A 70 1.66 -2.21 2.81
CA GLY A 70 2.61 -1.26 2.24
C GLY A 70 3.58 -0.72 3.27
N THR A 71 4.75 -0.29 2.82
CA THR A 71 5.75 0.33 3.68
C THR A 71 6.71 1.19 2.87
N THR A 72 7.43 2.10 3.54
CA THR A 72 8.50 2.86 2.90
C THR A 72 9.77 2.01 2.82
N ILE A 73 10.55 2.16 1.75
CA ILE A 73 11.85 1.47 1.64
C ILE A 73 12.76 1.90 2.80
N ASP A 74 12.69 3.15 3.23
CA ASP A 74 13.39 3.67 4.42
C ASP A 74 13.06 2.89 5.70
N THR A 75 11.80 2.48 5.89
CA THR A 75 11.40 1.63 7.01
C THR A 75 12.01 0.24 6.90
N LEU A 76 12.11 -0.31 5.69
CA LEU A 76 12.75 -1.60 5.45
C LEU A 76 14.26 -1.54 5.70
N MET A 77 14.93 -0.48 5.24
CA MET A 77 16.34 -0.23 5.49
C MET A 77 16.65 -0.16 6.99
N ARG A 78 15.89 0.65 7.74
CA ARG A 78 16.04 0.76 9.20
C ARG A 78 15.81 -0.56 9.95
N LYS A 79 15.01 -1.47 9.40
CA LYS A 79 14.82 -2.81 9.96
C LYS A 79 15.99 -3.73 9.65
N ALA A 80 16.62 -3.57 8.49
CA ALA A 80 17.72 -4.41 8.02
C ALA A 80 19.08 -3.99 8.60
N GLU A 81 19.29 -2.69 8.82
CA GLU A 81 20.58 -2.13 9.24
C GLU A 81 20.44 -1.23 10.48
N PRO A 82 21.35 -1.33 11.48
CA PRO A 82 21.45 -0.35 12.59
C PRO A 82 21.78 1.04 12.02
N PRO A 83 21.44 2.15 12.71
CA PRO A 83 20.99 3.39 12.08
C PRO A 83 22.04 3.95 11.13
N ALA A 84 21.99 3.54 9.87
CA ALA A 84 22.61 4.25 8.79
C ALA A 84 21.79 5.52 8.61
N ASP A 85 22.46 6.65 8.59
CA ASP A 85 21.81 7.92 8.31
C ASP A 85 21.24 7.88 6.89
N SER A 86 19.95 7.56 6.75
CA SER A 86 19.24 7.59 5.47
C SER A 86 18.93 9.02 5.03
N ASN A 87 19.23 10.03 5.85
CA ASN A 87 18.99 11.43 5.53
C ASN A 87 19.73 11.80 4.24
N GLY A 88 18.96 12.24 3.25
CA GLY A 88 19.51 12.70 1.97
C GLY A 88 19.81 11.60 0.95
N ARG A 89 19.53 10.32 1.25
CA ARG A 89 19.87 9.20 0.35
C ARG A 89 19.21 9.35 -1.03
N TRP A 90 17.94 9.73 -1.04
CA TRP A 90 17.16 10.00 -2.25
C TRP A 90 16.76 11.47 -2.35
N THR A 91 17.64 12.38 -1.93
CA THR A 91 17.42 13.82 -2.09
C THR A 91 18.22 14.35 -3.26
N VAL A 92 17.52 15.05 -4.14
CA VAL A 92 18.09 15.90 -5.20
C VAL A 92 18.15 17.31 -4.63
N ARG A 93 19.32 17.93 -4.59
CA ARG A 93 19.51 19.27 -3.98
C ARG A 93 19.13 20.39 -4.92
N HIS A 94 19.18 20.13 -6.23
CA HIS A 94 18.86 21.07 -7.29
C HIS A 94 17.94 20.41 -8.31
N ALA A 95 16.66 20.82 -8.31
CA ALA A 95 15.71 20.34 -9.32
C ALA A 95 16.17 20.72 -10.73
N GLY A 96 16.15 19.78 -11.68
CA GLY A 96 16.68 19.94 -13.03
C GLY A 96 18.18 19.63 -13.17
N ASP A 97 18.86 19.25 -12.09
CA ASP A 97 20.19 18.64 -12.18
C ASP A 97 20.05 17.17 -12.58
N ALA A 98 20.14 16.92 -13.89
CA ALA A 98 19.98 15.59 -14.47
C ALA A 98 20.94 14.54 -13.88
N LEU A 99 22.11 14.95 -13.37
CA LEU A 99 23.05 14.03 -12.75
C LEU A 99 22.58 13.63 -11.35
N GLU A 100 22.17 14.59 -10.52
CA GLU A 100 21.64 14.29 -9.18
C GLU A 100 20.34 13.47 -9.25
N GLU A 101 19.46 13.80 -10.21
CA GLU A 101 18.22 13.04 -10.47
C GLU A 101 18.52 11.59 -10.89
N ALA A 102 19.47 11.38 -11.80
CA ALA A 102 19.88 10.04 -12.22
C ALA A 102 20.46 9.24 -11.06
N VAL A 103 21.34 9.84 -10.23
CA VAL A 103 21.91 9.19 -9.05
C VAL A 103 20.84 8.83 -8.03
N ALA A 104 19.88 9.72 -7.77
CA ALA A 104 18.77 9.45 -6.85
C ALA A 104 17.88 8.30 -7.38
N ALA A 105 17.57 8.28 -8.67
CA ALA A 105 16.79 7.22 -9.30
C ALA A 105 17.51 5.87 -9.26
N GLU A 106 18.81 5.82 -9.57
CA GLU A 106 19.63 4.62 -9.47
C GLU A 106 19.59 4.04 -8.05
N ARG A 107 19.73 4.88 -7.02
CA ARG A 107 19.64 4.46 -5.61
C ARG A 107 18.27 3.90 -5.25
N VAL A 108 17.19 4.53 -5.72
CA VAL A 108 15.83 3.99 -5.49
C VAL A 108 15.72 2.58 -6.08
N VAL A 109 16.25 2.35 -7.28
CA VAL A 109 16.25 1.03 -7.92
C VAL A 109 17.10 0.03 -7.14
N GLU A 110 18.30 0.40 -6.73
CA GLU A 110 19.17 -0.45 -5.90
C GLU A 110 18.51 -0.85 -4.58
N ASP A 111 17.86 0.10 -3.90
CA ASP A 111 17.20 -0.15 -2.62
C ASP A 111 15.89 -0.93 -2.78
N LEU A 112 15.18 -0.73 -3.89
CA LEU A 112 14.06 -1.59 -4.26
C LEU A 112 14.52 -3.04 -4.37
N PHE A 113 15.61 -3.32 -5.08
CA PHE A 113 16.12 -4.70 -5.20
C PHE A 113 16.66 -5.25 -3.89
N THR A 114 17.31 -4.41 -3.08
CA THR A 114 17.97 -4.84 -1.85
C THR A 114 16.97 -5.07 -0.71
N TYR A 115 15.98 -4.18 -0.56
CA TYR A 115 15.06 -4.19 0.59
C TYR A 115 13.60 -4.40 0.18
N GLY A 116 13.15 -3.78 -0.91
CA GLY A 116 11.75 -3.84 -1.36
C GLY A 116 11.34 -5.20 -1.92
N GLU A 117 12.14 -5.79 -2.82
CA GLU A 117 11.86 -7.07 -3.47
C GLU A 117 11.76 -8.23 -2.46
N PRO A 118 12.67 -8.37 -1.47
CA PRO A 118 12.51 -9.35 -0.40
C PRO A 118 11.21 -9.15 0.40
N PHE A 119 10.83 -7.90 0.69
CA PHE A 119 9.58 -7.59 1.37
C PHE A 119 8.37 -8.04 0.54
N LEU A 120 8.33 -7.73 -0.75
CA LEU A 120 7.25 -8.13 -1.66
C LEU A 120 7.17 -9.66 -1.79
N ALA A 121 8.31 -10.32 -1.99
CA ALA A 121 8.40 -11.77 -2.18
C ALA A 121 7.94 -12.58 -0.95
N ALA A 122 8.11 -12.05 0.26
CA ALA A 122 7.65 -12.68 1.49
C ALA A 122 6.12 -12.65 1.66
N ARG A 123 5.38 -11.95 0.79
CA ARG A 123 3.92 -11.75 0.86
C ARG A 123 3.28 -12.30 -0.41
N SER A 124 3.34 -13.62 -0.54
CA SER A 124 3.06 -14.38 -1.76
C SER A 124 1.64 -14.93 -1.86
N SER A 125 0.80 -14.70 -0.85
CA SER A 125 -0.58 -15.19 -0.81
C SER A 125 -1.50 -14.26 -0.02
N LEU A 126 -2.81 -14.41 -0.20
CA LEU A 126 -3.80 -13.72 0.63
C LEU A 126 -3.64 -14.03 2.13
N GLY A 127 -3.19 -15.25 2.47
CA GLY A 127 -2.90 -15.63 3.85
C GLY A 127 -1.76 -14.83 4.46
N ASP A 128 -0.68 -14.62 3.71
CA ASP A 128 0.47 -13.81 4.13
C ASP A 128 0.06 -12.35 4.37
N LEU A 129 -0.78 -11.80 3.47
CA LEU A 129 -1.30 -10.45 3.61
C LEU A 129 -2.16 -10.28 4.87
N ILE A 130 -3.07 -11.23 5.14
CA ILE A 130 -3.87 -11.22 6.38
C ILE A 130 -2.97 -11.26 7.62
N ALA A 131 -1.98 -12.15 7.63
CA ALA A 131 -1.07 -12.30 8.75
C ALA A 131 -0.27 -11.01 9.02
N GLU A 132 0.25 -10.38 7.97
CA GLU A 132 1.01 -9.13 8.07
C GLU A 132 0.16 -7.99 8.61
N VAL A 133 -1.04 -7.77 8.05
CA VAL A 133 -1.94 -6.68 8.49
C VAL A 133 -2.39 -6.91 9.93
N THR A 134 -2.60 -8.16 10.34
CA THR A 134 -3.03 -8.51 11.70
C THR A 134 -1.93 -8.32 12.75
N ALA A 135 -0.65 -8.39 12.35
CA ALA A 135 0.47 -8.27 13.28
C ALA A 135 0.73 -6.84 13.77
N GLY A 136 0.20 -5.83 13.08
CA GLY A 136 0.46 -4.41 13.36
C GLY A 136 -0.73 -3.66 13.97
N PRO A 137 -0.53 -2.37 14.32
CA PRO A 137 -1.63 -1.46 14.58
C PRO A 137 -2.49 -1.32 13.30
N ARG A 138 -3.81 -1.42 13.46
CA ARG A 138 -4.77 -1.41 12.35
C ARG A 138 -5.65 -0.18 12.40
N ASN A 139 -5.91 0.39 11.24
CA ASN A 139 -6.86 1.48 11.04
C ASN A 139 -8.15 0.97 10.38
N GLN A 140 -9.16 1.83 10.20
CA GLN A 140 -10.45 1.41 9.62
C GLN A 140 -10.34 0.84 8.20
N MET A 141 -9.43 1.34 7.37
CA MET A 141 -9.17 0.79 6.04
C MET A 141 -8.58 -0.62 6.12
N ASP A 142 -7.67 -0.85 7.08
CA ASP A 142 -7.10 -2.17 7.32
C ASP A 142 -8.18 -3.17 7.75
N GLU A 143 -9.08 -2.75 8.66
CA GLU A 143 -10.21 -3.58 9.10
C GLU A 143 -11.20 -3.85 7.95
N ALA A 144 -11.47 -2.87 7.08
CA ALA A 144 -12.31 -3.05 5.90
C ALA A 144 -11.71 -4.07 4.91
N ASN A 145 -10.41 -3.95 4.61
CA ASN A 145 -9.71 -4.90 3.75
C ASN A 145 -9.62 -6.29 4.38
N LEU A 146 -9.44 -6.39 5.70
CA LEU A 146 -9.47 -7.67 6.42
C LEU A 146 -10.85 -8.32 6.37
N ALA A 147 -11.92 -7.56 6.54
CA ALA A 147 -13.28 -8.09 6.43
C ALA A 147 -13.51 -8.77 5.08
N ILE A 148 -13.10 -8.10 3.98
CA ILE A 148 -13.14 -8.67 2.62
C ILE A 148 -12.25 -9.91 2.51
N ALA A 149 -11.00 -9.82 2.96
CA ALA A 149 -10.02 -10.90 2.83
C ALA A 149 -10.45 -12.18 3.56
N HIS A 150 -10.99 -12.05 4.78
CA HIS A 150 -11.53 -13.19 5.53
C HIS A 150 -12.78 -13.77 4.86
N ALA A 151 -13.69 -12.94 4.36
CA ALA A 151 -14.87 -13.40 3.64
C ALA A 151 -14.52 -14.18 2.35
N LEU A 152 -13.53 -13.71 1.58
CA LEU A 152 -13.01 -14.44 0.41
C LEU A 152 -12.40 -15.80 0.77
N ARG A 153 -11.87 -15.96 1.99
CA ARG A 153 -11.39 -17.24 2.53
C ARG A 153 -12.49 -18.07 3.20
N SER A 154 -13.75 -17.66 3.12
CA SER A 154 -14.89 -18.28 3.80
C SER A 154 -14.76 -18.31 5.33
N ASP A 155 -13.96 -17.41 5.91
CA ASP A 155 -13.79 -17.23 7.34
C ASP A 155 -14.72 -16.11 7.85
N MET A 156 -16.02 -16.40 7.82
CA MET A 156 -17.04 -15.38 8.12
C MET A 156 -16.96 -14.87 9.56
N ALA A 157 -16.48 -15.69 10.50
CA ALA A 157 -16.34 -15.29 11.90
C ALA A 157 -15.28 -14.19 12.09
N GLU A 158 -14.12 -14.30 11.42
CA GLU A 158 -13.14 -13.20 11.39
C GLU A 158 -13.62 -12.02 10.54
N ALA A 159 -14.30 -12.28 9.42
CA ALA A 159 -14.83 -11.23 8.57
C ALA A 159 -15.82 -10.31 9.31
N GLU A 160 -16.75 -10.88 10.08
CA GLU A 160 -17.70 -10.12 10.90
C GLU A 160 -17.02 -9.36 12.04
N ARG A 161 -15.96 -9.93 12.65
CA ARG A 161 -15.18 -9.23 13.68
C ARG A 161 -14.48 -8.00 13.13
N ALA A 162 -13.87 -8.11 11.95
CA ALA A 162 -13.24 -6.98 11.28
C ALA A 162 -14.29 -5.93 10.85
N LEU A 163 -15.43 -6.38 10.30
CA LEU A 163 -16.55 -5.50 9.94
C LEU A 163 -17.08 -4.69 11.13
N ALA A 164 -17.25 -5.34 12.29
CA ALA A 164 -17.66 -4.66 13.52
C ALA A 164 -16.62 -3.66 14.03
N ALA A 165 -15.34 -3.80 13.66
CA ALA A 165 -14.30 -2.82 13.98
C ALA A 165 -14.38 -1.59 13.05
N VAL A 166 -14.78 -1.75 11.79
CA VAL A 166 -15.05 -0.63 10.86
C VAL A 166 -16.16 0.27 11.39
N GLU A 167 -17.21 -0.31 11.98
CA GLU A 167 -18.35 0.42 12.57
C GLU A 167 -17.97 1.23 13.83
N ARG A 168 -16.76 1.06 14.41
CA ARG A 168 -16.38 1.75 15.65
C ARG A 168 -15.96 3.21 15.39
N PRO A 169 -16.49 4.17 16.19
CA PRO A 169 -16.32 5.61 15.94
C PRO A 169 -14.99 6.22 16.43
N ALA A 170 -13.94 5.42 16.69
CA ALA A 170 -12.67 5.96 17.18
C ALA A 170 -11.88 6.59 16.02
N THR A 171 -12.01 7.92 15.87
CA THR A 171 -11.41 8.78 14.82
C THR A 171 -11.50 8.17 13.41
N PRO A 172 -12.64 8.35 12.72
CA PRO A 172 -12.85 7.71 11.44
C PRO A 172 -11.87 8.25 10.39
N LEU A 173 -11.07 7.35 9.78
CA LEU A 173 -10.35 7.66 8.54
C LEU A 173 -11.33 7.70 7.36
N LEU A 174 -12.43 6.95 7.46
CA LEU A 174 -13.52 6.96 6.48
C LEU A 174 -14.58 7.98 6.93
N ALA A 175 -14.44 9.23 6.50
CA ALA A 175 -15.38 10.30 6.82
C ALA A 175 -16.68 10.20 5.97
N GLY A 176 -17.73 10.93 6.37
CA GLY A 176 -18.87 11.22 5.48
C GLY A 176 -19.76 10.02 5.10
N GLY A 177 -20.01 9.10 6.03
CA GLY A 177 -20.93 7.97 5.79
C GLY A 177 -20.30 6.81 4.99
N VAL A 178 -19.00 6.86 4.71
CA VAL A 178 -18.30 5.86 3.88
C VAL A 178 -18.25 4.50 4.59
N ALA A 179 -18.05 4.49 5.92
CA ALA A 179 -18.06 3.26 6.70
C ALA A 179 -19.42 2.54 6.63
N GLU A 180 -20.52 3.28 6.73
CA GLU A 180 -21.88 2.73 6.63
C GLU A 180 -22.17 2.17 5.24
N ARG A 181 -21.77 2.89 4.18
CA ARG A 181 -21.90 2.40 2.79
C ARG A 181 -21.07 1.15 2.56
N PHE A 182 -19.84 1.12 3.06
CA PHE A 182 -18.98 -0.06 3.02
C PHE A 182 -19.67 -1.25 3.68
N VAL A 183 -20.18 -1.07 4.91
CA VAL A 183 -20.84 -2.15 5.67
C VAL A 183 -22.07 -2.66 4.94
N GLU A 184 -22.91 -1.77 4.41
CA GLU A 184 -24.10 -2.17 3.65
C GLU A 184 -23.73 -2.93 2.37
N ALA A 185 -22.75 -2.42 1.60
CA ALA A 185 -22.29 -3.06 0.38
C ALA A 185 -21.67 -4.43 0.67
N PHE A 186 -20.88 -4.54 1.73
CA PHE A 186 -20.27 -5.79 2.20
C PHE A 186 -21.34 -6.83 2.56
N ARG A 187 -22.30 -6.46 3.43
CA ARG A 187 -23.38 -7.36 3.86
C ARG A 187 -24.21 -7.84 2.66
N ARG A 188 -24.54 -6.93 1.74
CA ARG A 188 -25.27 -7.26 0.51
C ARG A 188 -24.49 -8.22 -0.38
N HIS A 189 -23.19 -8.01 -0.56
CA HIS A 189 -22.35 -8.82 -1.43
C HIS A 189 -22.15 -10.25 -0.90
N PHE A 190 -21.96 -10.40 0.42
CA PHE A 190 -21.73 -11.70 1.06
C PHE A 190 -23.01 -12.33 1.64
N HIS A 191 -24.19 -11.78 1.31
CA HIS A 191 -25.50 -12.26 1.77
C HIS A 191 -25.65 -12.38 3.30
N LEU A 192 -25.07 -11.41 4.03
CA LEU A 192 -25.22 -11.28 5.48
C LEU A 192 -26.43 -10.40 5.79
N THR A 193 -27.23 -10.83 6.76
CA THR A 193 -28.42 -10.11 7.26
C THR A 193 -28.09 -9.16 8.40
#